data_AF-A0A1Q9N4F8-F1
#
_entry.id   AF-A0A1Q9N4F8-F1
#
_cell.length_a   1.000
_cell.length_b   1.000
_cell.length_c   1.000
_cell.angle_alpha   90.00
_cell.angle_beta   90.00
_cell.angle_gamma   90.00
#
_symmetry.space_group_name_H-M   'P 1'
#
loop_
_entity.id
_entity.type
_entity.pdbx_description
1 polymer ?
#
loop_
_entity_poly.entity_id
_entity_poly.type
_entity_poly.pdbx_seq_one_letter_code
_entity_poly.pdbx_strand_id
1 'polypeptide(L)'
;MDVKVVYLDQCNKKRCSGARLLKLNIAKRIEIRQIRKSILLSPFTSTAISPADRSLAQQHGLTVIDGSWKQIQSTDSLFTYGSPRALPFLMAANPVNYGKPTKLNCAEALAATLWILGEKEKAEKLLFPFNWGEAFFDINYERLEGYASCKDSSEVVDLQNQFIDEILEK
;
A
#
# COMPACT_ATOMS: atom_id res chain seq x y z
N MET A 1 -0.99 -0.93 14.48
CA MET A 1 -1.19 0.27 13.63
C MET A 1 -2.59 0.35 13.07
N ASP A 2 -3.26 1.50 13.12
CA ASP A 2 -4.60 1.67 12.51
C ASP A 2 -4.51 1.78 10.98
N VAL A 3 -5.48 1.21 10.27
CA VAL A 3 -5.61 1.34 8.81
C VAL A 3 -6.90 2.08 8.47
N LYS A 4 -6.79 3.07 7.57
CA LYS A 4 -7.83 4.04 7.27
C LYS A 4 -8.04 4.14 5.76
N VAL A 5 -9.28 4.38 5.35
CA VAL A 5 -9.65 4.51 3.93
C VAL A 5 -10.43 5.80 3.72
N VAL A 6 -9.99 6.60 2.75
CA VAL A 6 -10.78 7.67 2.15
C VAL A 6 -11.46 7.11 0.92
N TYR A 7 -12.78 6.98 0.95
CA TYR A 7 -13.56 6.41 -0.15
C TYR A 7 -14.12 7.51 -1.05
N LEU A 8 -13.68 7.55 -2.32
CA LEU A 8 -14.10 8.59 -3.27
C LEU A 8 -15.36 8.24 -4.09
N ASP A 9 -15.91 7.02 -3.93
CA ASP A 9 -17.07 6.51 -4.70
C ASP A 9 -16.91 6.58 -6.23
N GLN A 10 -15.67 6.39 -6.71
CA GLN A 10 -15.32 6.41 -8.15
C GLN A 10 -15.16 5.02 -8.78
N CYS A 11 -15.29 3.96 -7.98
CA CYS A 11 -15.01 2.58 -8.37
C CYS A 11 -16.26 1.69 -8.26
N ASN A 12 -16.29 0.61 -9.04
CA ASN A 12 -17.33 -0.40 -8.91
C ASN A 12 -17.29 -1.03 -7.51
N LYS A 13 -18.34 -0.82 -6.71
CA LYS A 13 -18.46 -1.27 -5.31
C LYS A 13 -18.19 -2.76 -5.11
N LYS A 14 -18.46 -3.62 -6.11
CA LYS A 14 -18.22 -5.07 -6.03
C LYS A 14 -16.74 -5.47 -6.20
N ARG A 15 -15.92 -4.63 -6.84
CA ARG A 15 -14.50 -4.89 -7.11
C ARG A 15 -13.56 -4.02 -6.29
N CYS A 16 -14.12 -3.05 -5.58
CA CYS A 16 -13.40 -2.03 -4.84
C CYS A 16 -12.88 -2.59 -3.50
N SER A 17 -11.56 -2.77 -3.44
CA SER A 17 -10.89 -3.38 -2.28
C SER A 17 -11.02 -2.53 -1.01
N GLY A 18 -10.92 -1.19 -1.10
CA GLY A 18 -11.11 -0.30 0.05
C GLY A 18 -12.54 -0.33 0.58
N ALA A 19 -13.55 -0.25 -0.29
CA ALA A 19 -14.94 -0.45 0.11
C ALA A 19 -15.18 -1.81 0.79
N ARG A 20 -14.52 -2.87 0.34
CA ARG A 20 -14.60 -4.20 0.98
C ARG A 20 -13.97 -4.20 2.37
N LEU A 21 -12.80 -3.58 2.55
CA LEU A 21 -12.16 -3.43 3.86
C LEU A 21 -13.04 -2.67 4.85
N LEU A 22 -13.71 -1.61 4.38
CA LEU A 22 -14.68 -0.85 5.17
C LEU A 22 -15.89 -1.70 5.56
N LYS A 23 -16.46 -2.46 4.62
CA LYS A 23 -17.61 -3.34 4.88
C LYS A 23 -17.30 -4.41 5.93
N LEU A 24 -16.06 -4.91 5.96
CA LEU A 24 -15.60 -5.93 6.90
C LEU A 24 -15.10 -5.36 8.24
N ASN A 25 -15.16 -4.04 8.44
CA ASN A 25 -14.61 -3.34 9.61
C ASN A 25 -13.11 -3.60 9.85
N ILE A 26 -12.36 -3.94 8.80
CA ILE A 26 -10.91 -4.11 8.86
C ILE A 26 -10.20 -2.75 8.83
N ALA A 27 -10.80 -1.79 8.10
CA ALA A 27 -10.32 -0.42 8.04
C ALA A 27 -11.40 0.58 8.47
N LYS A 28 -10.96 1.75 8.95
CA LYS A 28 -11.83 2.85 9.35
C LYS A 28 -12.02 3.84 8.22
N ARG A 29 -13.27 4.19 7.91
CA ARG A 29 -13.55 5.28 6.96
C ARG A 29 -13.17 6.63 7.59
N ILE A 30 -12.45 7.45 6.84
CA ILE A 30 -12.13 8.82 7.24
C ILE A 30 -12.47 9.81 6.10
N GLU A 31 -12.60 11.08 6.46
CA GLU A 31 -12.76 12.18 5.51
C GLU A 31 -11.40 12.71 5.06
N ILE A 32 -11.35 13.37 3.89
CA ILE A 32 -10.13 13.94 3.29
C ILE A 32 -9.37 14.83 4.28
N ARG A 33 -10.07 15.68 5.04
CA ARG A 33 -9.45 16.57 6.05
C ARG A 33 -8.68 15.84 7.15
N GLN A 34 -9.00 14.55 7.40
CA GLN A 34 -8.38 13.75 8.45
C GLN A 34 -7.08 13.06 7.98
N ILE A 35 -6.76 13.08 6.67
CA ILE A 35 -5.53 12.48 6.11
C ILE A 35 -4.28 13.10 6.74
N ARG A 36 -4.30 14.40 7.05
CA ARG A 36 -3.14 15.17 7.55
C ARG A 36 -2.50 14.61 8.82
N LYS A 37 -3.16 13.68 9.52
CA LYS A 37 -2.70 13.04 10.76
C LYS A 37 -2.28 11.58 10.54
N SER A 38 -1.80 11.20 9.35
CA SER A 38 -1.46 9.81 9.01
C SER A 38 -0.38 9.72 7.95
N ILE A 39 0.22 8.54 7.84
CA ILE A 39 1.00 8.18 6.66
C ILE A 39 0.03 7.92 5.52
N LEU A 40 0.17 8.65 4.43
CA LEU A 40 -0.65 8.49 3.24
C LEU A 40 0.11 7.68 2.20
N LEU A 41 -0.45 6.55 1.77
CA LEU A 41 0.12 5.82 0.65
C LEU A 41 -0.14 6.58 -0.64
N SER A 42 0.95 6.99 -1.29
CA SER A 42 0.96 7.92 -2.42
C SER A 42 1.88 7.42 -3.52
N PRO A 43 1.39 7.22 -4.76
CA PRO A 43 2.23 6.82 -5.87
C PRO A 43 3.03 7.99 -6.47
N PHE A 44 2.93 9.20 -5.92
CA PHE A 44 3.50 10.43 -6.49
C PHE A 44 4.67 11.01 -5.68
N THR A 45 5.03 10.40 -4.55
CA THR A 45 6.16 10.86 -3.73
C THR A 45 7.42 10.07 -4.05
N SER A 46 8.58 10.70 -3.88
CA SER A 46 9.89 10.05 -3.98
C SER A 46 10.32 9.36 -2.68
N THR A 47 9.62 9.58 -1.57
CA THR A 47 9.95 8.93 -0.29
C THR A 47 9.24 7.58 -0.19
N ALA A 48 10.00 6.50 -0.25
CA ALA A 48 9.49 5.15 -0.06
C ALA A 48 9.13 4.91 1.41
N ILE A 49 8.10 4.09 1.63
CA ILE A 49 7.80 3.55 2.95
C ILE A 49 8.95 2.65 3.41
N SER A 50 9.34 2.78 4.68
CA SER A 50 10.43 2.00 5.25
C SER A 50 10.20 1.71 6.74
N PRO A 51 10.96 0.80 7.36
CA PRO A 51 10.88 0.55 8.81
C PRO A 51 11.06 1.80 9.69
N ALA A 52 11.77 2.83 9.23
CA ALA A 52 11.87 4.13 9.91
C ALA A 52 10.49 4.80 10.15
N ASP A 53 9.48 4.49 9.34
CA ASP A 53 8.14 5.06 9.45
C ASP A 53 7.28 4.38 10.54
N ARG A 54 7.79 3.34 11.21
CA ARG A 54 7.02 2.51 12.16
C ARG A 54 6.42 3.32 13.30
N SER A 55 7.20 4.20 13.94
CA SER A 55 6.74 5.02 15.06
C SER A 55 5.61 5.96 14.64
N LEU A 56 5.77 6.61 13.48
CA LEU A 56 4.76 7.48 12.91
C LEU A 56 3.48 6.69 12.57
N ALA A 57 3.61 5.51 11.95
CA ALA A 57 2.48 4.63 11.64
C ALA A 57 1.73 4.15 12.89
N GLN A 58 2.44 3.89 13.99
CA GLN A 58 1.82 3.49 15.26
C GLN A 58 1.02 4.63 15.88
N GLN A 59 1.57 5.85 15.90
CA GLN A 59 0.92 7.02 16.49
C GLN A 59 -0.26 7.53 15.64
N HIS A 60 -0.11 7.49 14.32
CA HIS A 60 -0.98 8.23 13.40
C HIS A 60 -1.77 7.33 12.43
N GLY A 61 -1.39 6.06 12.29
CA GLY A 61 -2.02 5.12 11.38
C GLY A 61 -1.64 5.33 9.91
N LEU A 62 -2.12 4.41 9.09
CA LEU A 62 -1.92 4.33 7.64
C LEU A 62 -3.22 4.70 6.93
N THR A 63 -3.12 5.46 5.85
CA THR A 63 -4.26 5.88 5.05
C THR A 63 -4.04 5.56 3.58
N VAL A 64 -5.07 5.04 2.93
CA VAL A 64 -5.18 4.93 1.47
C VAL A 64 -6.36 5.77 0.97
N ILE A 65 -6.23 6.28 -0.25
CA ILE A 65 -7.33 6.89 -1.00
C ILE A 65 -7.84 5.83 -1.97
N ASP A 66 -9.09 5.41 -1.79
CA ASP A 66 -9.78 4.43 -2.61
C ASP A 66 -10.54 5.15 -3.72
N GLY A 67 -9.79 5.39 -4.81
CA GLY A 67 -10.23 6.01 -6.05
C GLY A 67 -9.89 5.15 -7.27
N SER A 68 -10.25 5.64 -8.45
CA SER A 68 -9.95 4.94 -9.70
C SER A 68 -8.60 5.35 -10.25
N TRP A 69 -7.78 4.37 -10.67
CA TRP A 69 -6.54 4.64 -11.43
C TRP A 69 -6.78 5.51 -12.68
N LYS A 70 -7.99 5.46 -13.27
CA LYS A 70 -8.35 6.30 -14.44
C LYS A 70 -8.51 7.78 -14.09
N GLN A 71 -8.80 8.10 -12.83
CA GLN A 71 -9.07 9.45 -12.33
C GLN A 71 -7.99 9.91 -11.35
N ILE A 72 -6.87 9.19 -11.27
CA ILE A 72 -5.84 9.47 -10.28
C ILE A 72 -5.16 10.82 -10.55
N GLN A 73 -4.99 11.19 -11.82
CA GLN A 73 -4.43 12.50 -12.21
C GLN A 73 -5.34 13.66 -11.78
N SER A 74 -6.66 13.51 -11.82
CA SER A 74 -7.58 14.55 -11.34
C SER A 74 -7.66 14.64 -9.81
N THR A 75 -7.00 13.73 -9.09
CA THR A 75 -7.01 13.66 -7.62
C THR A 75 -5.60 13.65 -7.01
N ASP A 76 -4.58 13.95 -7.81
CA ASP A 76 -3.15 13.92 -7.45
C ASP A 76 -2.82 14.81 -6.23
N SER A 77 -3.43 15.99 -6.15
CA SER A 77 -3.27 16.93 -5.03
C SER A 77 -3.63 16.33 -3.67
N LEU A 78 -4.56 15.37 -3.62
CA LEU A 78 -4.95 14.68 -2.37
C LEU A 78 -3.82 13.80 -1.83
N PHE A 79 -2.95 13.31 -2.72
CA PHE A 79 -1.83 12.42 -2.41
C PHE A 79 -0.60 13.16 -1.86
N THR A 80 -0.71 14.47 -1.63
CA THR A 80 0.32 15.31 -0.98
C THR A 80 0.06 15.52 0.50
N TYR A 81 -1.10 15.10 1.02
CA TYR A 81 -1.49 15.34 2.41
C TYR A 81 -0.80 14.40 3.42
N GLY A 82 -0.66 14.89 4.65
CA GLY A 82 -0.08 14.13 5.76
C GLY A 82 1.40 13.85 5.52
N SER A 83 1.81 12.60 5.74
CA SER A 83 3.16 12.14 5.44
C SER A 83 3.10 11.15 4.26
N PRO A 84 3.20 11.63 3.01
CA PRO A 84 3.08 10.75 1.86
C PRO A 84 4.27 9.77 1.80
N ARG A 85 3.97 8.51 1.47
CA ARG A 85 4.96 7.45 1.22
C ARG A 85 4.58 6.63 0.00
N ALA A 86 5.55 6.38 -0.87
CA ALA A 86 5.40 5.46 -1.98
C ALA A 86 5.66 4.03 -1.51
N LEU A 87 4.91 3.08 -2.07
CA LEU A 87 5.29 1.68 -1.95
C LEU A 87 6.42 1.39 -2.94
N PRO A 88 7.42 0.59 -2.56
CA PRO A 88 8.44 0.15 -3.48
C PRO A 88 7.88 -0.81 -4.52
N PHE A 89 8.74 -1.20 -5.47
CA PHE A 89 8.41 -2.15 -6.52
C PHE A 89 7.85 -3.47 -5.98
N LEU A 90 6.59 -3.74 -6.32
CA LEU A 90 5.86 -4.96 -5.97
C LEU A 90 4.96 -5.36 -7.13
N MET A 91 4.70 -6.65 -7.24
CA MET A 91 3.83 -7.23 -8.25
C MET A 91 2.41 -7.36 -7.70
N ALA A 92 1.43 -6.94 -8.50
CA ALA A 92 0.02 -7.11 -8.15
C ALA A 92 -0.41 -8.58 -8.27
N ALA A 93 -1.13 -9.09 -7.28
CA ALA A 93 -1.83 -10.38 -7.31
C ALA A 93 -3.34 -10.21 -7.51
N ASN A 94 -3.86 -8.97 -7.44
CA ASN A 94 -5.28 -8.72 -7.61
C ASN A 94 -5.78 -9.12 -9.02
N PRO A 95 -7.05 -9.56 -9.18
CA PRO A 95 -7.55 -10.09 -10.44
C PRO A 95 -7.61 -9.09 -11.60
N VAL A 96 -7.52 -7.79 -11.32
CA VAL A 96 -7.61 -6.73 -12.35
C VAL A 96 -6.24 -6.45 -12.96
N ASN A 97 -5.18 -6.52 -12.14
CA ASN A 97 -3.83 -6.13 -12.52
C ASN A 97 -2.80 -7.24 -12.25
N TYR A 98 -3.22 -8.50 -12.18
CA TYR A 98 -2.32 -9.62 -11.89
C TYR A 98 -1.05 -9.57 -12.74
N GLY A 99 0.10 -9.69 -12.09
CA GLY A 99 1.42 -9.67 -12.73
C GLY A 99 1.86 -8.30 -13.24
N LYS A 100 1.13 -7.21 -12.98
CA LYS A 100 1.56 -5.86 -13.34
C LYS A 100 2.37 -5.22 -12.21
N PRO A 101 3.53 -4.62 -12.51
CA PRO A 101 4.33 -3.94 -11.49
C PRO A 101 3.61 -2.69 -10.99
N THR A 102 3.71 -2.42 -9.69
CA THR A 102 3.22 -1.21 -8.99
C THR A 102 1.73 -0.90 -9.12
N LYS A 103 0.94 -1.74 -9.78
CA LYS A 103 -0.53 -1.60 -9.96
C LYS A 103 -1.33 -2.28 -8.85
N LEU A 104 -0.89 -2.07 -7.62
CA LEU A 104 -1.52 -2.57 -6.41
C LEU A 104 -2.90 -1.93 -6.22
N ASN A 105 -3.81 -2.68 -5.60
CA ASN A 105 -5.06 -2.13 -5.07
C ASN A 105 -4.87 -1.63 -3.62
N CYS A 106 -5.88 -0.97 -3.05
CA CYS A 106 -5.80 -0.43 -1.70
C CYS A 106 -5.52 -1.48 -0.60
N ALA A 107 -6.03 -2.71 -0.76
CA ALA A 107 -5.79 -3.77 0.21
C ALA A 107 -4.36 -4.32 0.14
N GLU A 108 -3.85 -4.58 -1.07
CA GLU A 108 -2.44 -4.95 -1.28
C GLU A 108 -1.50 -3.85 -0.78
N ALA A 109 -1.82 -2.59 -1.06
CA ALA A 109 -1.02 -1.46 -0.61
C ALA A 109 -0.93 -1.39 0.93
N LEU A 110 -2.07 -1.50 1.63
CA LEU A 110 -2.07 -1.53 3.09
C LEU A 110 -1.34 -2.76 3.66
N ALA A 111 -1.52 -3.93 3.06
CA ALA A 111 -0.87 -5.16 3.49
C ALA A 111 0.66 -5.10 3.32
N ALA A 112 1.13 -4.64 2.15
CA ALA A 112 2.55 -4.43 1.90
C ALA A 112 3.16 -3.45 2.90
N THR A 113 2.50 -2.32 3.15
CA THR A 113 2.97 -1.37 4.16
C THR A 113 3.03 -1.99 5.55
N LEU A 114 1.99 -2.71 5.99
CA LEU A 114 2.01 -3.39 7.29
C LEU A 114 3.17 -4.38 7.37
N TRP A 115 3.43 -5.14 6.32
CA TRP A 115 4.53 -6.10 6.26
C TRP A 115 5.89 -5.41 6.39
N ILE A 116 6.13 -4.37 5.58
CA ILE A 116 7.38 -3.59 5.58
C ILE A 116 7.61 -2.96 6.96
N LEU A 117 6.56 -2.56 7.67
CA LEU A 117 6.66 -2.00 9.02
C LEU A 117 6.74 -3.05 10.14
N GLY A 118 6.84 -4.33 9.79
CA GLY A 118 7.02 -5.44 10.72
C GLY A 118 5.72 -6.01 11.33
N GLU A 119 4.54 -5.63 10.83
CA GLU A 119 3.23 -6.08 11.31
C GLU A 119 2.67 -7.22 10.43
N LYS A 120 3.46 -8.28 10.20
CA LYS A 120 3.17 -9.36 9.23
C LYS A 120 1.83 -10.05 9.48
N GLU A 121 1.56 -10.46 10.71
CA GLU A 121 0.27 -11.09 11.06
C GLU A 121 -0.93 -10.18 10.74
N LYS A 122 -0.76 -8.86 10.88
CA LYS A 122 -1.82 -7.90 10.59
C LYS A 122 -2.00 -7.73 9.09
N ALA A 123 -0.91 -7.78 8.32
CA ALA A 123 -0.96 -7.81 6.86
C ALA A 123 -1.71 -9.05 6.35
N GLU A 124 -1.39 -10.23 6.88
CA GLU A 124 -2.05 -11.50 6.54
C GLU A 124 -3.54 -11.46 6.87
N LYS A 125 -3.91 -11.04 8.08
CA LYS A 125 -5.32 -10.85 8.50
C LYS A 125 -6.06 -9.86 7.61
N LEU A 126 -5.39 -8.81 7.11
CA LEU A 126 -5.98 -7.82 6.22
C LEU A 126 -6.34 -8.43 4.85
N LEU A 127 -5.47 -9.29 4.31
CA LEU A 127 -5.69 -9.93 3.01
C LEU A 127 -6.45 -11.27 3.08
N PHE A 128 -6.60 -11.88 4.25
CA PHE A 128 -7.33 -13.14 4.45
C PHE A 128 -8.72 -13.21 3.76
N PRO A 129 -9.56 -12.15 3.76
CA PRO A 129 -10.85 -12.20 3.07
C PRO A 129 -10.75 -12.26 1.53
N PHE A 130 -9.59 -11.95 0.96
CA PHE A 130 -9.37 -11.92 -0.47
C PHE A 130 -8.78 -13.25 -0.93
N ASN A 131 -9.45 -13.92 -1.87
CA ASN A 131 -9.04 -15.23 -2.37
C ASN A 131 -7.66 -15.25 -3.08
N TRP A 132 -7.13 -14.09 -3.45
CA TRP A 132 -5.80 -13.89 -4.01
C TRP A 132 -4.79 -13.36 -2.98
N GLY A 133 -5.20 -13.20 -1.72
CA GLY A 133 -4.42 -12.54 -0.67
C GLY A 133 -3.11 -13.27 -0.34
N GLU A 134 -3.15 -14.60 -0.25
CA GLU A 134 -1.95 -15.44 -0.03
C GLU A 134 -0.97 -15.30 -1.20
N ALA A 135 -1.47 -15.42 -2.44
CA ALA A 135 -0.66 -15.25 -3.64
C ALA A 135 0.05 -13.89 -3.72
N PHE A 136 -0.51 -12.83 -3.12
CA PHE A 136 0.18 -11.53 -3.04
C PHE A 136 1.48 -11.61 -2.24
N PHE A 137 1.46 -12.31 -1.10
CA PHE A 137 2.64 -12.51 -0.29
C PHE A 137 3.62 -13.45 -0.98
N ASP A 138 3.13 -14.55 -1.56
CA ASP A 138 4.00 -15.54 -2.23
C ASP A 138 4.83 -14.92 -3.36
N ILE A 139 4.19 -14.18 -4.28
CA ILE A 139 4.89 -13.60 -5.43
C ILE A 139 5.83 -12.44 -5.07
N ASN A 140 5.70 -11.89 -3.85
CA ASN A 140 6.47 -10.76 -3.38
C ASN A 140 7.32 -11.06 -2.15
N TYR A 141 7.39 -12.32 -1.69
CA TYR A 141 7.94 -12.68 -0.39
C TYR A 141 9.35 -12.12 -0.19
N GLU A 142 10.25 -12.42 -1.12
CA GLU A 142 11.64 -11.95 -1.09
C GLU A 142 11.74 -10.42 -1.05
N ARG A 143 10.93 -9.71 -1.84
CA ARG A 143 10.89 -8.24 -1.85
C ARG A 143 10.39 -7.69 -0.53
N LEU A 144 9.29 -8.23 -0.01
CA LEU A 144 8.68 -7.80 1.23
C LEU A 144 9.60 -8.02 2.44
N GLU A 145 10.28 -9.17 2.51
CA GLU A 145 11.29 -9.45 3.53
C GLU A 145 12.51 -8.53 3.41
N GLY A 146 12.98 -8.31 2.18
CA GLY A 146 14.09 -7.39 1.90
C GLY A 146 13.77 -5.96 2.35
N TYR A 147 12.63 -5.42 1.91
CA TYR A 147 12.18 -4.07 2.30
C TYR A 147 11.92 -3.94 3.81
N ALA A 148 11.43 -4.99 4.47
CA ALA A 148 11.24 -5.00 5.92
C ALA A 148 12.56 -5.01 6.71
N SER A 149 13.67 -5.38 6.06
CA SER A 149 15.02 -5.42 6.64
C SER A 149 15.82 -4.12 6.41
N CYS A 150 15.33 -3.24 5.53
CA CYS A 150 15.93 -1.93 5.28
C CYS A 150 15.82 -1.01 6.50
N LYS A 151 16.74 -0.06 6.63
CA LYS A 151 16.70 0.96 7.68
C LYS A 151 15.74 2.10 7.34
N ASP A 152 15.80 2.61 6.12
CA ASP A 152 15.13 3.84 5.70
C ASP A 152 14.74 3.83 4.21
N SER A 153 14.13 4.94 3.76
CA SER A 153 13.66 5.10 2.38
C SER A 153 14.77 4.97 1.34
N SER A 154 16.02 5.33 1.67
CA SER A 154 17.11 5.26 0.69
C SER A 154 17.48 3.80 0.42
N GLU A 155 17.66 3.00 1.49
CA GLU A 155 17.93 1.57 1.34
C GLU A 155 16.79 0.82 0.63
N VAL A 156 15.53 1.19 0.89
CA VAL A 156 14.38 0.61 0.17
C VAL A 156 14.44 0.90 -1.32
N VAL A 157 14.83 2.13 -1.71
CA VAL A 157 14.95 2.51 -3.13
C VAL A 157 16.13 1.81 -3.79
N ASP A 158 17.27 1.68 -3.11
CA ASP A 158 18.44 0.97 -3.63
C ASP A 158 18.13 -0.50 -3.88
N LEU A 159 17.48 -1.18 -2.92
CA LEU A 159 17.06 -2.57 -3.06
C LEU A 159 15.98 -2.73 -4.15
N GLN A 160 15.07 -1.77 -4.27
CA GLN A 160 14.11 -1.75 -5.37
C GLN A 160 14.81 -1.76 -6.73
N ASN A 161 15.84 -0.93 -6.91
CA ASN A 161 16.54 -0.84 -8.19
C ASN A 161 17.23 -2.16 -8.54
N GLN A 162 17.84 -2.83 -7.55
CA GLN A 162 18.41 -4.18 -7.73
C GLN A 162 17.36 -5.17 -8.25
N PHE A 163 16.17 -5.22 -7.65
CA PHE A 163 15.10 -6.10 -8.13
C PHE A 163 14.60 -5.75 -9.53
N ILE A 164 14.63 -4.47 -9.92
CA ILE A 164 14.23 -4.04 -11.26
C ILE A 164 15.28 -4.47 -12.28
N ASP A 165 16.56 -4.27 -11.97
CA ASP A 165 17.67 -4.64 -12.86
C ASP A 165 17.70 -6.15 -13.11
N GLU A 166 17.50 -6.97 -12.08
CA GLU A 166 17.40 -8.44 -12.22
C GLU A 166 16.27 -8.92 -13.14
N ILE A 167 15.21 -8.12 -13.29
CA ILE A 167 14.08 -8.42 -14.20
C ILE A 167 14.43 -7.99 -15.62
N LEU A 168 15.15 -6.89 -15.79
CA LEU A 168 15.51 -6.35 -17.11
C LEU A 168 16.68 -7.10 -17.76
N GLU A 169 17.53 -7.73 -16.97
CA GLU A 169 18.65 -8.56 -17.45
C GLU A 169 18.23 -9.98 -17.88
N LYS A 170 16.97 -10.37 -17.64
CA LYS A 170 16.39 -11.67 -18.04
C LYS A 170 15.51 -11.54 -19.29
#